data_AF-A0AAW4ICW4-F1
#
_entry.id   AF-A0AAW4ICW4-F1
#
_cell.length_a   1.000
_cell.length_b   1.000
_cell.length_c   1.000
_cell.angle_alpha   90.00
_cell.angle_beta   90.00
_cell.angle_gamma   90.00
#
_symmetry.space_group_name_H-M   'P 1'
#
loop_
_entity.id
_entity.type
_entity.pdbx_description
1 polymer ?
#
loop_
_entity_poly.entity_id
_entity_poly.type
_entity_poly.pdbx_seq_one_letter_code
_entity_poly.pdbx_strand_id
1 'polypeptide(L)'
;MLKNSIISLGFICATGFAHADLKNISAGGVHSATNLEAIACTIAGYDGASYRGTKVLYIFAESMGNGRDPMLKVSSLKYNYVMQNDDWEEEYYVNGSARTPVSASLYSSFLRTPKRATDAAVIYFADPGEAVCAFTKEYANDGNLYQVQISITDVTAAITGAGIRSSANDAAVDPNGMLRADLNQLMDIQANTEK
;
A
#
# COMPACT_ATOMS: atom_id res chain seq x y z
N MET A 1 36.70 58.77 -8.65
CA MET A 1 36.23 58.03 -9.84
C MET A 1 36.06 56.57 -9.48
N LEU A 2 35.13 55.88 -10.15
CA LEU A 2 34.22 54.83 -9.67
C LEU A 2 34.83 53.58 -8.97
N LYS A 3 34.07 53.10 -7.98
CA LYS A 3 34.11 51.76 -7.34
C LYS A 3 33.78 50.67 -8.37
N ASN A 4 34.64 49.67 -8.50
CA ASN A 4 34.32 48.40 -9.18
C ASN A 4 33.89 47.37 -8.13
N SER A 5 32.58 47.23 -7.92
CA SER A 5 32.00 46.10 -7.19
C SER A 5 31.64 45.02 -8.20
N ILE A 6 32.39 43.93 -8.22
CA ILE A 6 32.04 42.70 -8.95
C ILE A 6 31.01 41.97 -8.09
N ILE A 7 29.75 42.01 -8.49
CA ILE A 7 28.68 41.21 -7.90
C ILE A 7 28.72 39.84 -8.61
N SER A 8 29.30 38.84 -7.94
CA SER A 8 29.19 37.45 -8.33
C SER A 8 27.78 36.96 -8.01
N LEU A 9 26.88 36.97 -9.01
CA LEU A 9 25.59 36.29 -8.95
C LEU A 9 25.84 34.78 -9.04
N GLY A 10 25.92 34.12 -7.88
CA GLY A 10 25.90 32.67 -7.81
C GLY A 10 24.51 32.16 -8.18
N PHE A 11 24.36 31.64 -9.40
CA PHE A 11 23.20 30.82 -9.76
C PHE A 11 23.34 29.49 -9.01
N ILE A 12 22.70 29.40 -7.84
CA ILE A 12 22.43 28.11 -7.20
C ILE A 12 21.32 27.47 -8.03
N CYS A 13 21.69 26.61 -8.96
CA CYS A 13 20.76 25.63 -9.52
C CYS A 13 20.30 24.74 -8.36
N ALA A 14 19.19 25.12 -7.72
CA ALA A 14 18.44 24.21 -6.89
C ALA A 14 17.98 23.07 -7.80
N THR A 15 18.70 21.95 -7.76
CA THR A 15 18.25 20.67 -8.31
C THR A 15 17.04 20.25 -7.49
N GLY A 16 15.88 20.81 -7.81
CA GLY A 16 14.61 20.30 -7.35
C GLY A 16 14.46 18.92 -7.98
N PHE A 17 14.70 17.87 -7.20
CA PHE A 17 14.25 16.54 -7.57
C PHE A 17 12.73 16.62 -7.64
N ALA A 18 12.18 16.75 -8.84
CA ALA A 18 10.77 16.52 -9.06
C ALA A 18 10.54 15.02 -8.84
N HIS A 19 10.30 14.63 -7.60
CA HIS A 19 9.81 13.30 -7.28
C HIS A 19 8.37 13.24 -7.80
N ALA A 20 8.15 12.47 -8.87
CA ALA A 20 6.82 12.11 -9.33
C ALA A 20 6.25 11.08 -8.35
N ASP A 21 5.78 11.57 -7.21
CA ASP A 21 5.13 10.75 -6.19
C ASP A 21 3.77 10.27 -6.72
N LEU A 22 3.69 8.99 -7.07
CA LEU A 22 2.43 8.33 -7.41
C LEU A 22 1.69 8.00 -6.13
N LYS A 23 0.75 8.87 -5.74
CA LYS A 23 0.04 8.70 -4.47
C LYS A 23 -0.95 7.55 -4.49
N ASN A 24 -1.70 7.40 -5.59
CA ASN A 24 -2.70 6.36 -5.75
C ASN A 24 -2.67 5.83 -7.18
N ILE A 25 -2.78 4.51 -7.33
CA ILE A 25 -2.92 3.85 -8.63
C ILE A 25 -4.18 3.02 -8.58
N SER A 26 -5.03 3.19 -9.59
CA SER A 26 -6.14 2.27 -9.85
C SER A 26 -6.10 1.90 -11.32
N ALA A 27 -5.98 0.60 -11.59
CA ALA A 27 -6.07 0.04 -12.93
C ALA A 27 -7.35 -0.80 -13.00
N GLY A 28 -8.37 -0.22 -13.62
CA GLY A 28 -9.61 -0.92 -13.92
C GLY A 28 -9.47 -1.70 -15.21
N GLY A 29 -9.76 -3.00 -15.17
CA GLY A 29 -9.93 -3.79 -16.39
C GLY A 29 -8.66 -4.42 -16.95
N VAL A 30 -7.70 -4.73 -16.09
CA VAL A 30 -6.52 -5.47 -16.51
C VAL A 30 -6.90 -6.93 -16.67
N HIS A 31 -6.57 -7.51 -17.83
CA HIS A 31 -6.89 -8.89 -18.13
C HIS A 31 -5.76 -9.79 -17.64
N SER A 32 -6.10 -10.75 -16.78
CA SER A 32 -5.18 -11.72 -16.20
C SER A 32 -5.67 -13.15 -16.48
N ALA A 33 -4.77 -14.12 -16.36
CA ALA A 33 -5.08 -15.54 -16.39
C ALA A 33 -4.06 -16.29 -15.52
N THR A 34 -4.25 -17.59 -15.30
CA THR A 34 -3.33 -18.43 -14.49
C THR A 34 -1.85 -18.26 -14.89
N ASN A 35 -1.57 -18.00 -16.17
CA ASN A 35 -0.23 -17.79 -16.72
C ASN A 35 0.04 -16.36 -17.24
N LEU A 36 -0.85 -15.40 -16.97
CA LEU A 36 -0.69 -14.00 -17.37
C LEU A 36 -1.03 -13.07 -16.20
N GLU A 37 0.00 -12.45 -15.64
CA GLU A 37 -0.15 -11.55 -14.49
C GLU A 37 -0.47 -10.12 -14.93
N ALA A 38 -1.41 -9.51 -14.23
CA ALA A 38 -1.66 -8.08 -14.24
C ALA A 38 -0.79 -7.41 -13.17
N ILE A 39 -0.18 -6.26 -13.48
CA ILE A 39 0.81 -5.60 -12.61
C ILE A 39 0.48 -4.12 -12.47
N ALA A 40 0.53 -3.61 -11.24
CA ALA A 40 0.51 -2.19 -10.94
C ALA A 40 1.66 -1.85 -9.98
N CYS A 41 2.48 -0.86 -10.30
CA CYS A 41 3.61 -0.45 -9.46
C CYS A 41 3.50 1.03 -9.11
N THR A 42 3.77 1.36 -7.85
CA THR A 42 3.84 2.74 -7.36
C THR A 42 5.17 3.01 -6.67
N ILE A 43 5.48 4.29 -6.48
CA ILE A 43 6.53 4.75 -5.56
C ILE A 43 5.81 5.44 -4.41
N ALA A 44 6.03 4.96 -3.19
CA ALA A 44 5.48 5.59 -1.99
C ALA A 44 6.02 7.02 -1.88
N GLY A 45 5.14 8.00 -1.74
CA GLY A 45 5.55 9.40 -1.78
C GLY A 45 6.44 9.82 -0.61
N TYR A 46 7.27 10.85 -0.81
CA TYR A 46 8.06 11.45 0.25
C TYR A 46 7.26 12.45 1.09
N ASP A 47 6.33 13.16 0.45
CA ASP A 47 5.63 14.28 1.06
C ASP A 47 4.38 13.86 1.85
N GLY A 48 3.95 14.71 2.78
CA GLY A 48 2.69 14.58 3.52
C GLY A 48 2.80 13.74 4.79
N ALA A 49 1.65 13.26 5.28
CA ALA A 49 1.57 12.51 6.53
C ALA A 49 2.39 11.21 6.46
N SER A 50 2.99 10.82 7.58
CA SER A 50 3.63 9.52 7.76
C SER A 50 3.05 8.84 9.00
N TYR A 51 3.01 7.52 8.96
CA TYR A 51 2.67 6.68 10.11
C TYR A 51 3.91 5.87 10.47
N ARG A 52 4.49 6.11 11.65
CA ARG A 52 5.77 5.49 12.07
C ARG A 52 6.90 5.64 11.04
N GLY A 53 6.96 6.78 10.36
CA GLY A 53 7.95 7.03 9.30
C GLY A 53 7.66 6.33 7.97
N THR A 54 6.55 5.61 7.84
CA THR A 54 6.14 4.89 6.62
C THR A 54 4.86 5.46 6.00
N LYS A 55 4.55 5.01 4.78
CA LYS A 55 3.27 5.18 4.11
C LYS A 55 2.45 3.90 4.23
N VAL A 56 1.19 4.03 4.61
CA VAL A 56 0.25 2.90 4.73
C VAL A 56 -0.51 2.77 3.42
N LEU A 57 -0.18 1.74 2.65
CA LEU A 57 -0.78 1.43 1.37
C LEU A 57 -1.82 0.33 1.52
N TYR A 58 -3.04 0.60 1.10
CA TYR A 58 -4.09 -0.41 0.97
C TYR A 58 -4.08 -0.90 -0.46
N ILE A 59 -3.89 -2.21 -0.63
CA ILE A 59 -3.70 -2.83 -1.94
C ILE A 59 -4.77 -3.88 -2.13
N PHE A 60 -5.58 -3.70 -3.18
CA PHE A 60 -6.67 -4.61 -3.53
C PHE A 60 -6.47 -5.19 -4.92
N ALA A 61 -6.85 -6.45 -5.09
CA ALA A 61 -7.11 -7.09 -6.37
C ALA A 61 -8.52 -7.69 -6.33
N GLU A 62 -9.39 -7.18 -7.20
CA GLU A 62 -10.81 -7.56 -7.22
C GLU A 62 -11.20 -8.00 -8.62
N SER A 63 -11.86 -9.14 -8.73
CA SER A 63 -12.23 -9.64 -10.04
C SER A 63 -13.66 -9.33 -10.42
N MET A 64 -13.88 -9.31 -11.73
CA MET A 64 -15.17 -9.01 -12.32
C MET A 64 -15.83 -10.32 -12.78
N GLY A 65 -16.89 -10.72 -12.08
CA GLY A 65 -17.72 -11.88 -12.44
C GLY A 65 -17.76 -12.98 -11.36
N ASN A 66 -18.70 -13.90 -11.47
CA ASN A 66 -18.90 -14.94 -10.45
C ASN A 66 -17.92 -16.12 -10.61
N GLY A 67 -17.46 -16.70 -9.50
CA GLY A 67 -16.57 -17.86 -9.47
C GLY A 67 -15.15 -17.54 -9.96
N ARG A 68 -14.65 -16.36 -9.60
CA ARG A 68 -13.36 -15.80 -10.03
C ARG A 68 -12.64 -15.26 -8.82
N ASP A 69 -11.50 -15.86 -8.50
CA ASP A 69 -10.75 -15.56 -7.28
C ASP A 69 -9.35 -15.04 -7.68
N PRO A 70 -9.10 -13.73 -7.58
CA PRO A 70 -7.82 -13.15 -7.90
C PRO A 70 -6.82 -13.48 -6.80
N MET A 71 -5.62 -13.92 -7.17
CA MET A 71 -4.48 -13.95 -6.25
C MET A 71 -3.81 -12.57 -6.27
N LEU A 72 -3.44 -12.04 -5.11
CA LEU A 72 -2.61 -10.86 -4.96
C LEU A 72 -1.22 -11.25 -4.45
N LYS A 73 -0.20 -10.69 -5.07
CA LYS A 73 1.18 -10.69 -4.59
C LYS A 73 1.70 -9.27 -4.59
N VAL A 74 2.17 -8.78 -3.46
CA VAL A 74 2.81 -7.47 -3.32
C VAL A 74 4.30 -7.68 -3.04
N SER A 75 5.16 -6.98 -3.76
CA SER A 75 6.60 -7.03 -3.52
C SER A 75 7.21 -5.64 -3.46
N SER A 76 8.16 -5.48 -2.54
CA SER A 76 9.10 -4.36 -2.56
C SER A 76 10.14 -4.57 -3.66
N LEU A 77 10.51 -3.51 -4.38
CA LEU A 77 11.70 -3.51 -5.23
C LEU A 77 12.97 -3.06 -4.48
N LYS A 78 12.81 -2.59 -3.24
CA LYS A 78 13.91 -2.17 -2.36
C LYS A 78 14.37 -3.32 -1.46
N TYR A 79 13.43 -4.14 -1.00
CA TYR A 79 13.65 -5.21 -0.04
C TYR A 79 13.31 -6.58 -0.63
N ASN A 80 13.96 -7.64 -0.13
CA ASN A 80 13.53 -9.01 -0.42
C ASN A 80 12.31 -9.36 0.44
N TYR A 81 11.17 -8.78 0.06
CA TYR A 81 9.92 -8.85 0.81
C TYR A 81 8.75 -9.09 -0.14
N VAL A 82 7.95 -10.10 0.17
CA VAL A 82 6.77 -10.49 -0.59
C VAL A 82 5.61 -10.74 0.37
N MET A 83 4.48 -10.10 0.08
CA MET A 83 3.17 -10.39 0.67
C MET A 83 2.28 -11.09 -0.36
N GLN A 84 1.45 -12.02 0.10
CA GLN A 84 0.50 -12.72 -0.75
C GLN A 84 -0.84 -12.90 -0.03
N ASN A 85 -1.93 -12.80 -0.75
CA ASN A 85 -3.28 -13.05 -0.27
C ASN A 85 -4.17 -13.36 -1.47
N ASP A 86 -5.12 -14.28 -1.31
CA ASP A 86 -6.09 -14.69 -2.32
C ASP A 86 -7.53 -14.53 -1.82
N ASP A 87 -7.73 -14.44 -0.52
CA ASP A 87 -8.99 -14.10 0.13
C ASP A 87 -8.73 -13.17 1.32
N TRP A 88 -9.26 -11.95 1.27
CA TRP A 88 -8.96 -10.93 2.28
C TRP A 88 -9.55 -11.22 3.67
N GLU A 89 -10.53 -12.13 3.77
CA GLU A 89 -11.10 -12.58 5.04
C GLU A 89 -10.26 -13.70 5.68
N GLU A 90 -9.33 -14.28 4.93
CA GLU A 90 -8.48 -15.40 5.32
C GLU A 90 -7.01 -14.99 5.56
N GLU A 91 -6.17 -15.98 5.86
CA GLU A 91 -4.75 -15.76 6.09
C GLU A 91 -4.05 -15.09 4.90
N TYR A 92 -3.10 -14.20 5.21
CA TYR A 92 -2.16 -13.68 4.23
C TYR A 92 -0.75 -14.20 4.54
N TYR A 93 0.12 -14.22 3.56
CA TYR A 93 1.48 -14.75 3.69
C TYR A 93 2.50 -13.65 3.55
N VAL A 94 3.49 -13.64 4.44
CA VAL A 94 4.67 -12.76 4.34
C VAL A 94 5.89 -13.64 4.19
N ASN A 95 6.58 -13.56 3.06
CA ASN A 95 7.72 -14.42 2.73
C ASN A 95 7.43 -15.91 2.99
N GLY A 96 6.21 -16.36 2.64
CA GLY A 96 5.75 -17.73 2.82
C GLY A 96 5.27 -18.09 4.24
N SER A 97 5.36 -17.19 5.21
CA SER A 97 4.85 -17.41 6.57
C SER A 97 3.41 -16.90 6.69
N ALA A 98 2.49 -17.78 7.10
CA ALA A 98 1.09 -17.43 7.33
C ALA A 98 0.95 -16.36 8.43
N ARG A 99 0.04 -15.43 8.18
CA ARG A 99 -0.35 -14.34 9.07
C ARG A 99 -1.87 -14.33 9.13
N THR A 100 -2.35 -13.91 10.29
CA THR A 100 -3.77 -13.89 10.57
C THR A 100 -4.47 -12.81 9.73
N PRO A 101 -5.73 -12.99 9.33
CA PRO A 101 -6.46 -12.01 8.55
C PRO A 101 -6.48 -10.63 9.19
N VAL A 102 -6.57 -9.61 8.33
CA VAL A 102 -6.78 -8.22 8.73
C VAL A 102 -8.27 -8.01 8.99
N SER A 103 -8.62 -7.36 10.10
CA SER A 103 -10.02 -7.07 10.43
C SER A 103 -10.69 -6.20 9.37
N ALA A 104 -11.89 -6.60 8.91
CA ALA A 104 -12.70 -5.85 7.95
C ALA A 104 -12.92 -4.38 8.35
N SER A 105 -13.10 -4.14 9.66
CA SER A 105 -13.28 -2.80 10.21
C SER A 105 -12.17 -1.83 9.81
N LEU A 106 -10.93 -2.32 9.73
CA LEU A 106 -9.78 -1.49 9.38
C LEU A 106 -9.85 -1.02 7.92
N TYR A 107 -10.25 -1.91 7.01
CA TYR A 107 -10.47 -1.55 5.61
C TYR A 107 -11.59 -0.52 5.46
N SER A 108 -12.75 -0.75 6.10
CA SER A 108 -13.88 0.18 6.04
C SER A 108 -13.61 1.53 6.70
N SER A 109 -12.77 1.59 7.74
CA SER A 109 -12.52 2.81 8.51
C SER A 109 -11.69 3.85 7.77
N PHE A 110 -10.81 3.42 6.87
CA PHE A 110 -9.87 4.32 6.18
C PHE A 110 -10.01 4.34 4.66
N LEU A 111 -10.73 3.36 4.10
CA LEU A 111 -11.00 3.30 2.67
C LEU A 111 -12.35 2.64 2.38
N ARG A 112 -12.34 1.34 2.10
CA ARG A 112 -13.50 0.48 1.84
C ARG A 112 -13.08 -0.97 2.04
N THR A 113 -14.05 -1.85 2.26
CA THR A 113 -13.82 -3.30 2.16
C THR A 113 -13.70 -3.72 0.68
N PRO A 114 -13.00 -4.83 0.40
CA PRO A 114 -13.14 -5.51 -0.88
C PRO A 114 -14.60 -5.91 -1.16
N LYS A 115 -14.96 -6.06 -2.44
CA LYS A 115 -16.37 -6.25 -2.86
C LYS A 115 -16.92 -7.64 -2.55
N ARG A 116 -16.06 -8.66 -2.53
CA ARG A 116 -16.40 -10.07 -2.31
C ARG A 116 -15.41 -10.66 -1.30
N ALA A 117 -15.83 -11.69 -0.56
CA ALA A 117 -14.93 -12.42 0.35
C ALA A 117 -13.69 -12.94 -0.41
N THR A 118 -13.91 -13.54 -1.58
CA THR A 118 -12.83 -14.09 -2.40
C THR A 118 -12.03 -13.05 -3.22
N ASP A 119 -12.20 -11.76 -2.96
CA ASP A 119 -11.25 -10.75 -3.46
C ASP A 119 -9.97 -10.79 -2.60
N ALA A 120 -8.86 -10.28 -3.12
CA ALA A 120 -7.61 -10.25 -2.38
C ALA A 120 -7.25 -8.85 -1.90
N ALA A 121 -6.75 -8.74 -0.66
CA ALA A 121 -6.31 -7.47 -0.09
C ALA A 121 -5.15 -7.63 0.89
N VAL A 122 -4.23 -6.66 0.87
CA VAL A 122 -3.20 -6.52 1.89
C VAL A 122 -3.01 -5.05 2.28
N ILE A 123 -2.48 -4.84 3.48
CA ILE A 123 -2.01 -3.52 3.95
C ILE A 123 -0.48 -3.58 3.99
N TYR A 124 0.17 -2.66 3.28
CA TYR A 124 1.62 -2.55 3.21
C TYR A 124 2.15 -1.26 3.81
N PHE A 125 3.27 -1.35 4.52
CA PHE A 125 3.95 -0.22 5.14
C PHE A 125 5.20 0.05 4.32
N ALA A 126 5.10 1.01 3.41
CA ALA A 126 6.17 1.35 2.49
C ALA A 126 7.02 2.46 3.08
N ASP A 127 8.34 2.35 2.97
CA ASP A 127 9.19 3.51 3.25
C ASP A 127 8.89 4.64 2.25
N PRO A 128 9.02 5.91 2.65
CA PRO A 128 9.02 7.01 1.70
C PRO A 128 10.08 6.79 0.61
N GLY A 129 9.66 6.88 -0.66
CA GLY A 129 10.46 6.60 -1.84
C GLY A 129 10.57 5.14 -2.24
N GLU A 130 9.93 4.23 -1.51
CA GLU A 130 9.96 2.81 -1.84
C GLU A 130 9.12 2.50 -3.08
N ALA A 131 9.71 1.77 -4.03
CA ALA A 131 8.99 1.22 -5.17
C ALA A 131 8.31 -0.11 -4.77
N VAL A 132 7.00 -0.16 -4.95
CA VAL A 132 6.12 -1.28 -4.56
C VAL A 132 5.34 -1.73 -5.77
N CYS A 133 5.31 -3.03 -6.04
CA CYS A 133 4.55 -3.62 -7.13
C CYS A 133 3.53 -4.62 -6.60
N ALA A 134 2.28 -4.48 -7.06
CA ALA A 134 1.21 -5.44 -6.89
C ALA A 134 1.03 -6.24 -8.18
N PHE A 135 1.04 -7.56 -8.05
CA PHE A 135 0.85 -8.53 -9.10
C PHE A 135 -0.44 -9.27 -8.79
N THR A 136 -1.26 -9.51 -9.80
CA THR A 136 -2.45 -10.33 -9.65
C THR A 136 -2.65 -11.25 -10.84
N LYS A 137 -3.26 -12.40 -10.57
CA LYS A 137 -3.67 -13.34 -11.60
C LYS A 137 -4.92 -14.07 -11.15
N GLU A 138 -5.72 -14.47 -12.13
CA GLU A 138 -6.90 -15.26 -11.89
C GLU A 138 -6.57 -16.74 -11.84
N TYR A 139 -7.04 -17.43 -10.80
CA TYR A 139 -7.10 -18.88 -10.81
C TYR A 139 -8.29 -19.32 -11.67
N ALA A 140 -8.00 -19.57 -12.94
CA ALA A 140 -8.96 -20.18 -13.85
C ALA A 140 -8.31 -21.28 -14.68
N ASN A 141 -8.89 -22.48 -14.63
CA ASN A 141 -8.35 -23.66 -15.30
C ASN A 141 -8.75 -23.76 -16.79
N ASP A 142 -9.35 -22.71 -17.35
CA ASP A 142 -9.90 -22.71 -18.71
C ASP A 142 -9.11 -21.86 -19.72
N GLY A 143 -7.98 -21.26 -19.31
CA GLY A 143 -7.09 -20.51 -20.18
C GLY A 143 -7.64 -19.18 -20.70
N ASN A 144 -8.84 -18.79 -20.27
CA ASN A 144 -9.46 -17.52 -20.64
C ASN A 144 -8.82 -16.35 -19.88
N LEU A 145 -8.95 -15.16 -20.44
CA LEU A 145 -8.55 -13.91 -19.81
C LEU A 145 -9.71 -13.35 -18.98
N TYR A 146 -9.42 -12.97 -17.74
CA TYR A 146 -10.37 -12.43 -16.79
C TYR A 146 -10.01 -11.02 -16.37
N GLN A 147 -11.04 -10.21 -16.22
CA GLN A 147 -10.89 -8.83 -15.85
C GLN A 147 -10.70 -8.71 -14.33
N VAL A 148 -9.59 -8.09 -13.94
CA VAL A 148 -9.24 -7.76 -12.55
C VAL A 148 -9.07 -6.24 -12.43
N GLN A 149 -9.42 -5.73 -11.26
CA GLN A 149 -9.18 -4.36 -10.85
C GLN A 149 -8.10 -4.37 -9.77
N ILE A 150 -7.01 -3.65 -10.02
CA ILE A 150 -5.96 -3.45 -9.02
C ILE A 150 -6.07 -2.02 -8.50
N SER A 151 -5.99 -1.84 -7.19
CA SER A 151 -5.83 -0.52 -6.59
C SER A 151 -4.75 -0.52 -5.52
N ILE A 152 -3.87 0.46 -5.56
CA ILE A 152 -2.90 0.79 -4.51
C ILE A 152 -3.26 2.20 -4.05
N THR A 153 -3.63 2.35 -2.78
CA THR A 153 -4.08 3.63 -2.22
C THR A 153 -3.28 3.97 -0.97
N ASP A 154 -2.65 5.14 -0.94
CA ASP A 154 -2.05 5.70 0.28
C ASP A 154 -3.15 6.28 1.18
N VAL A 155 -3.40 5.63 2.32
CA VAL A 155 -4.40 6.05 3.31
C VAL A 155 -3.78 6.73 4.53
N THR A 156 -2.49 7.03 4.50
CA THR A 156 -1.74 7.55 5.66
C THR A 156 -2.33 8.84 6.21
N ALA A 157 -2.80 9.73 5.32
CA ALA A 157 -3.46 10.97 5.72
C ALA A 157 -4.78 10.74 6.46
N ALA A 158 -5.56 9.72 6.07
CA ALA A 158 -6.80 9.38 6.75
C ALA A 158 -6.53 8.83 8.15
N ILE A 159 -5.56 7.92 8.29
CA ILE A 159 -5.15 7.33 9.57
C ILE A 159 -4.67 8.41 10.55
N THR A 160 -3.76 9.28 10.09
CA THR A 160 -3.22 10.36 10.94
C THR A 160 -4.25 11.45 11.23
N GLY A 161 -5.13 11.75 10.27
CA GLY A 161 -6.24 12.69 10.44
C GLY A 161 -7.28 12.23 11.46
N ALA A 162 -7.47 10.93 11.62
CA ALA A 162 -8.28 10.31 12.67
C ALA A 162 -7.61 10.36 14.07
N GLY A 163 -6.47 11.06 14.22
CA GLY A 163 -5.81 11.28 15.50
C GLY A 163 -4.96 10.10 15.98
N ILE A 164 -4.81 9.05 15.16
CA ILE A 164 -3.94 7.93 15.47
C ILE A 164 -2.50 8.37 15.21
N ARG A 165 -1.82 8.71 16.31
CA ARG A 165 -0.42 9.12 16.31
C ARG A 165 0.44 7.95 16.79
N SER A 166 1.62 7.83 16.20
CA SER A 166 2.63 6.85 16.58
C SER A 166 3.98 7.56 16.75
N SER A 167 4.82 7.06 17.65
CA SER A 167 6.14 7.65 17.88
C SER A 167 7.12 7.13 16.81
N ALA A 168 8.01 8.00 16.33
CA ALA A 168 9.03 7.62 15.34
C ALA A 168 10.02 6.56 15.88
N ASN A 169 10.12 6.43 17.21
CA ASN A 169 11.02 5.48 17.88
C ASN A 169 10.53 4.04 17.80
N ASP A 170 9.24 3.83 17.49
CA ASP A 170 8.67 2.49 17.37
C ASP A 170 9.08 1.82 16.05
N ALA A 171 9.41 2.58 15.00
CA ALA A 171 9.67 2.08 13.63
C ALA A 171 10.86 1.11 13.50
N ALA A 172 11.80 1.13 14.47
CA ALA A 172 13.05 0.37 14.39
C ALA A 172 12.91 -1.12 14.79
N VAL A 173 11.76 -1.54 15.33
CA VAL A 173 11.55 -2.88 15.87
C VAL A 173 10.46 -3.56 15.05
N ASP A 174 10.86 -4.38 14.08
CA ASP A 174 9.96 -5.28 13.33
C ASP A 174 8.84 -4.61 12.50
N PRO A 175 9.05 -4.44 11.18
CA PRO A 175 8.06 -3.86 10.27
C PRO A 175 6.69 -4.58 10.25
N ASN A 176 6.57 -5.80 10.77
CA ASN A 176 5.34 -6.61 10.66
C ASN A 176 4.86 -7.24 11.99
N GLY A 177 5.70 -7.41 13.01
CA GLY A 177 5.25 -7.83 14.34
C GLY A 177 4.53 -6.72 15.09
N MET A 178 4.95 -5.46 14.88
CA MET A 178 4.27 -4.29 15.43
C MET A 178 3.05 -3.88 14.62
N LEU A 179 2.97 -4.27 13.33
CA LEU A 179 1.80 -4.03 12.49
C LEU A 179 0.50 -4.50 13.18
N ARG A 180 0.55 -5.66 13.83
CA ARG A 180 -0.62 -6.26 14.48
C ARG A 180 -0.94 -5.66 15.84
N ALA A 181 0.07 -5.29 16.64
CA ALA A 181 -0.14 -4.57 17.89
C ALA A 181 -0.74 -3.18 17.63
N ASP A 182 -0.28 -2.52 16.57
CA ASP A 182 -0.78 -1.23 16.11
C ASP A 182 -2.17 -1.33 15.48
N LEU A 183 -2.45 -2.38 14.69
CA LEU A 183 -3.79 -2.70 14.20
C LEU A 183 -4.77 -2.98 15.34
N ASN A 184 -4.34 -3.70 16.38
CA ASN A 184 -5.16 -3.94 17.56
C ASN A 184 -5.41 -2.63 18.32
N GLN A 185 -4.39 -1.79 18.49
CA GLN A 185 -4.55 -0.46 19.09
C GLN A 185 -5.46 0.46 18.25
N LEU A 186 -5.41 0.37 16.92
CA LEU A 186 -6.31 1.04 15.98
C LEU A 186 -7.77 0.62 16.22
N MET A 187 -8.04 -0.67 16.38
CA MET A 187 -9.39 -1.17 16.69
C MET A 187 -9.86 -0.77 18.09
N ASP A 188 -8.97 -0.83 19.09
CA ASP A 188 -9.29 -0.48 20.48
C ASP A 188 -9.61 1.02 20.65
N ILE A 189 -8.93 1.90 19.92
CA ILE A 189 -9.21 3.34 19.95
C ILE A 189 -10.60 3.62 19.32
N GLN A 190 -10.95 2.96 18.21
CA GLN A 190 -12.27 3.14 17.59
C GLN A 190 -13.41 2.60 18.48
N ALA A 191 -13.26 1.42 19.06
CA ALA A 191 -14.27 0.82 19.94
C ALA A 191 -14.57 1.66 21.20
N ASN A 192 -13.63 2.51 21.62
CA ASN A 192 -13.78 3.39 22.78
C ASN A 192 -14.19 4.84 22.43
N THR A 193 -14.23 5.21 21.14
CA THR A 193 -14.66 6.54 20.70
C THR A 193 -16.14 6.58 20.29
N GLU A 194 -16.77 5.41 20.11
CA GLU A 194 -18.20 5.26 19.79
C GLU A 194 -19.12 5.03 21.03
N LYS A 195 -18.59 5.24 22.26
CA LYS A 195 -19.38 5.27 23.51
C LYS A 195 -19.56 6.70 24.00
#